data_AF-X0YMF2-F1
#
_entry.id   AF-X0YMF2-F1
#
_cell.length_a   1.000
_cell.length_b   1.000
_cell.length_c   1.000
_cell.angle_alpha   90.00
_cell.angle_beta   90.00
_cell.angle_gamma   90.00
#
_symmetry.space_group_name_H-M   'P 1'
#
loop_
_entity.id
_entity.type
_entity.pdbx_description
1 polymer ?
#
loop_
_entity_poly.entity_id
_entity_poly.type
_entity_poly.pdbx_seq_one_letter_code
_entity_poly.pdbx_strand_id
1 'polypeptide(L)'
;MDRRKLYRQFDLEFLTEQNALKPCDPPLELISEYIEDRRVLPPDAPYAGFWRNDFTPYSIEIMDNMSPASIVQGQALMKGVQVGATSIAENV
;
A
#
# COMPACT_ATOMS: atom_id res chain seq x y z
N MET A 1 -8.07 18.64 -13.95
CA MET A 1 -9.00 17.81 -13.16
C MET A 1 -8.35 17.60 -11.80
N ASP A 2 -8.96 18.09 -10.72
CA ASP A 2 -8.43 17.89 -9.37
C ASP A 2 -8.51 16.40 -9.03
N ARG A 3 -7.38 15.69 -9.11
CA ARG A 3 -7.32 14.23 -8.88
C ARG A 3 -7.57 13.85 -7.41
N ARG A 4 -7.79 14.83 -6.51
CA ARG A 4 -8.11 14.59 -5.09
C ARG A 4 -9.50 13.97 -4.86
N LYS A 5 -10.39 13.95 -5.87
CA LYS A 5 -11.75 13.40 -5.74
C LYS A 5 -12.09 12.41 -6.84
N LEU A 6 -11.27 11.36 -6.98
CA LEU A 6 -11.60 10.22 -7.85
C LEU A 6 -12.76 9.37 -7.30
N TYR A 7 -12.94 9.38 -5.97
CA TYR A 7 -13.95 8.60 -5.26
C TYR A 7 -14.84 9.52 -4.42
N ARG A 8 -16.14 9.20 -4.32
CA ARG A 8 -17.00 9.83 -3.31
C ARG A 8 -16.77 9.14 -1.97
N GLN A 9 -17.13 9.83 -0.89
CA GLN A 9 -16.97 9.33 0.49
C GLN A 9 -17.56 7.92 0.67
N PHE A 10 -18.80 7.71 0.20
CA PHE A 10 -19.47 6.41 0.24
C PHE A 10 -18.70 5.33 -0.52
N ASP A 11 -18.10 5.66 -1.66
CA ASP A 11 -17.32 4.71 -2.46
C ASP A 11 -16.07 4.26 -1.66
N LEU A 12 -15.41 5.17 -0.94
CA LEU A 12 -14.24 4.88 -0.11
C LEU A 12 -14.55 4.04 1.13
N GLU A 13 -15.66 4.32 1.80
CA GLU A 13 -16.13 3.56 2.96
C GLU A 13 -16.40 2.10 2.58
N PHE A 14 -17.19 1.90 1.51
CA PHE A 14 -17.45 0.56 0.96
C PHE A 14 -16.17 -0.18 0.60
N LEU A 15 -15.28 0.46 -0.17
CA LEU A 15 -14.02 -0.16 -0.61
C LEU A 15 -13.08 -0.49 0.55
N THR A 16 -13.11 0.31 1.61
CA THR A 16 -12.32 0.09 2.83
C THR A 16 -12.84 -1.12 3.60
N GLU A 17 -14.16 -1.29 3.74
CA GLU A 17 -14.76 -2.50 4.34
C GLU A 17 -14.35 -3.77 3.59
N GLN A 18 -14.25 -3.72 2.26
CA GLN A 18 -13.81 -4.86 1.46
C GLN A 18 -12.36 -5.27 1.71
N ASN A 19 -11.50 -4.40 2.27
CA ASN A 19 -10.14 -4.80 2.63
C ASN A 19 -10.13 -5.92 3.68
N ALA A 20 -11.07 -5.92 4.63
CA ALA A 20 -11.15 -6.93 5.67
C ALA A 20 -11.50 -8.33 5.15
N LEU A 21 -12.04 -8.41 3.93
CA LEU A 21 -12.37 -9.67 3.25
C LEU A 21 -11.22 -10.23 2.43
N LYS A 22 -10.11 -9.48 2.27
CA LYS A 22 -8.97 -9.96 1.50
C LYS A 22 -8.18 -10.99 2.30
N PRO A 23 -7.60 -12.01 1.63
CA PRO A 23 -6.72 -12.96 2.30
C PRO A 23 -5.61 -12.22 3.04
N CYS A 24 -5.36 -12.64 4.28
CA CYS A 24 -4.30 -12.10 5.13
C CYS A 24 -2.94 -12.76 4.81
N ASP A 25 -2.96 -13.90 4.11
CA ASP A 25 -1.73 -14.58 3.69
C ASP A 25 -1.03 -13.74 2.62
N PRO A 26 0.30 -13.56 2.74
CA PRO A 26 1.05 -12.80 1.75
C PRO A 26 1.03 -13.53 0.40
N PRO A 27 0.96 -12.78 -0.71
CA PRO A 27 1.02 -13.36 -2.05
C PRO A 27 2.31 -14.16 -2.26
N LEU A 28 2.28 -15.17 -3.14
CA LEU A 28 3.49 -15.84 -3.62
C LEU A 28 4.37 -14.92 -4.49
N GLU A 29 3.82 -13.78 -4.90
CA GLU A 29 4.43 -12.76 -5.75
C GLU A 29 5.01 -11.59 -4.91
N LEU A 30 5.45 -10.54 -5.58
CA LEU A 30 5.94 -9.33 -4.94
C LEU A 30 4.79 -8.57 -4.27
N ILE A 31 5.03 -8.04 -3.07
CA ILE A 31 4.03 -7.27 -2.30
C ILE A 31 3.55 -6.06 -3.12
N SER A 32 4.45 -5.37 -3.84
CA SER A 32 4.07 -4.20 -4.64
C SER A 32 3.09 -4.53 -5.76
N GLU A 33 3.20 -5.72 -6.37
CA GLU A 33 2.30 -6.21 -7.42
C GLU A 33 0.93 -6.59 -6.85
N TYR A 34 0.91 -7.17 -5.64
CA TYR A 34 -0.34 -7.59 -5.00
C TYR A 34 -1.19 -6.42 -4.51
N ILE A 35 -0.57 -5.37 -3.99
CA ILE A 35 -1.29 -4.25 -3.38
C ILE A 35 -1.73 -3.18 -4.39
N GLU A 36 -1.04 -3.05 -5.53
CA GLU A 36 -1.36 -2.07 -6.57
C GLU A 36 -2.80 -2.27 -7.05
N ASP A 37 -3.60 -1.20 -7.07
CA ASP A 37 -5.02 -1.23 -7.42
C ASP A 37 -5.89 -2.19 -6.58
N ARG A 38 -5.33 -2.80 -5.53
CA ARG A 38 -6.02 -3.73 -4.64
C ARG A 38 -6.22 -3.12 -3.27
N ARG A 39 -5.17 -2.67 -2.57
CA ARG A 39 -5.32 -2.08 -1.23
C ARG A 39 -6.07 -0.76 -1.35
N VAL A 40 -6.99 -0.50 -0.43
CA VAL A 40 -7.74 0.77 -0.39
C VAL A 40 -7.34 1.53 0.87
N LEU A 41 -6.94 2.78 0.71
CA LEU A 41 -6.64 3.70 1.80
C LEU A 41 -7.92 4.42 2.26
N PRO A 42 -8.10 4.59 3.58
CA PRO A 42 -9.32 5.15 4.13
C PRO A 42 -9.49 6.64 3.78
N PRO A 43 -10.69 7.21 3.93
CA PRO A 43 -11.00 8.59 3.55
C PRO A 43 -10.17 9.67 4.25
N ASP A 44 -9.67 9.38 5.45
CA ASP A 44 -8.83 10.29 6.25
C ASP A 44 -7.34 10.24 5.85
N ALA A 45 -6.94 9.30 4.99
CA ALA A 45 -5.59 9.25 4.46
C ALA A 45 -5.32 10.48 3.56
N PRO A 46 -4.08 11.01 3.53
CA PRO A 46 -3.71 12.13 2.65
C PRO A 46 -4.03 11.87 1.17
N TYR A 47 -4.00 10.60 0.78
CA TYR A 47 -4.33 10.12 -0.55
C TYR A 47 -5.27 8.92 -0.48
N ALA A 48 -6.54 9.19 -0.18
CA ALA A 48 -7.57 8.15 -0.11
C ALA A 48 -7.82 7.45 -1.46
N GLY A 49 -8.34 6.22 -1.39
CA GLY A 49 -8.66 5.39 -2.55
C GLY A 49 -7.64 4.25 -2.74
N PHE A 50 -7.59 3.68 -3.94
CA PHE A 50 -6.64 2.59 -4.20
C PHE A 50 -5.20 3.03 -3.95
N TRP A 51 -4.43 2.10 -3.40
CA TRP A 51 -2.99 2.17 -3.32
C TRP A 51 -2.41 2.32 -4.71
N ARG A 52 -1.43 3.21 -4.82
CA ARG A 52 -0.71 3.47 -6.07
C ARG A 52 0.77 3.60 -5.79
N ASN A 53 1.54 2.78 -6.50
CA ASN A 53 2.98 2.71 -6.43
C ASN A 53 3.64 3.98 -7.01
N ASP A 54 2.93 4.73 -7.87
CA ASP A 54 3.43 5.96 -8.48
C ASP A 54 3.62 7.13 -7.48
N PHE A 55 2.92 7.10 -6.34
CA PHE A 55 2.99 8.16 -5.31
C PHE A 55 4.23 8.05 -4.44
N THR A 56 4.70 6.82 -4.18
CA THR A 56 5.91 6.56 -3.41
C THR A 56 6.76 5.52 -4.13
N PRO A 57 7.40 5.84 -5.27
CA PRO A 57 8.12 4.83 -6.06
C PRO A 57 9.21 4.07 -5.28
N TYR A 58 9.83 4.72 -4.29
CA TYR A 58 10.81 4.07 -3.40
C TYR A 58 10.21 2.98 -2.52
N SER A 59 8.88 3.00 -2.26
CA SER A 59 8.24 1.97 -1.44
C SER A 59 8.23 0.62 -2.13
N ILE A 60 8.22 0.60 -3.47
CA ILE A 60 8.18 -0.63 -4.29
C ILE A 60 9.33 -1.54 -3.89
N GLU A 61 10.57 -1.07 -4.04
CA GLU A 61 11.78 -1.85 -3.70
C GLU A 61 11.81 -2.22 -2.21
N ILE A 62 11.35 -1.32 -1.33
CA ILE A 62 11.30 -1.59 0.11
C ILE A 62 10.36 -2.78 0.41
N MET A 63 9.15 -2.76 -0.14
CA MET A 63 8.14 -3.83 0.02
C MET A 63 8.57 -5.13 -0.65
N ASP A 64 9.11 -5.04 -1.86
CA ASP A 64 9.51 -6.21 -2.65
C ASP A 64 10.65 -6.97 -1.99
N ASN A 65 11.61 -6.26 -1.39
CA ASN A 65 12.66 -6.87 -0.59
C ASN A 65 12.13 -7.62 0.64
N MET A 66 10.95 -7.25 1.16
CA MET A 66 10.28 -7.92 2.28
C MET A 66 9.25 -8.98 1.84
N SER A 67 9.11 -9.23 0.55
CA SER A 67 8.16 -10.22 0.04
C SER A 67 8.62 -11.66 0.28
N PRO A 68 7.71 -12.64 0.42
CA PRO A 68 8.09 -14.05 0.62
C PRO A 68 9.00 -14.62 -0.47
N ALA A 69 8.87 -14.12 -1.70
CA ALA A 69 9.70 -14.51 -2.85
C ALA A 69 11.10 -13.87 -2.84
N SER A 70 11.36 -12.91 -1.95
CA SER A 70 12.63 -12.19 -1.88
C SER A 70 13.76 -13.06 -1.33
N ILE A 71 14.94 -12.92 -1.93
CA ILE A 71 16.18 -13.52 -1.38
C ILE A 71 16.75 -12.70 -0.21
N VAL A 72 16.29 -11.47 -0.02
CA VAL A 72 16.81 -10.55 1.00
C VAL A 72 16.39 -11.02 2.39
N GLN A 73 17.37 -11.26 3.26
CA GLN A 73 17.14 -11.74 4.63
C GLN A 73 17.03 -10.62 5.67
N GLY A 74 17.46 -9.41 5.32
CA GLY A 74 17.47 -8.28 6.23
C GLY A 74 17.56 -6.96 5.48
N GLN A 75 16.76 -5.99 5.91
CA GLN A 75 16.70 -4.66 5.35
C GLN A 75 16.79 -3.62 6.47
N ALA A 76 17.63 -2.62 6.29
CA ALA A 76 17.74 -1.47 7.17
C ALA A 76 17.38 -0.21 6.38
N LEU A 77 16.42 0.58 6.89
CA LEU A 77 15.94 1.79 6.24
C LEU A 77 16.40 3.04 7.00
N MET A 78 17.20 3.89 6.36
CA MET A 78 17.42 5.27 6.81
C MET A 78 16.40 6.19 6.13
N LYS A 79 15.51 6.79 6.91
CA LYS A 79 14.40 7.59 6.38
C LYS A 79 14.14 8.87 7.18
N GLY A 80 13.61 9.87 6.50
CA GLY A 80 13.11 11.10 7.12
C GLY A 80 11.80 10.87 7.90
N VAL A 81 11.36 11.86 8.68
CA VAL A 81 10.06 11.75 9.36
C VAL A 81 8.91 11.80 8.35
N GLN A 82 7.81 11.09 8.64
CA GLN A 82 6.54 11.14 7.89
C GLN A 82 6.58 10.73 6.40
N VAL A 83 7.57 9.94 5.96
CA VAL A 83 7.66 9.45 4.56
C VAL A 83 6.89 8.15 4.27
N GLY A 84 5.80 7.90 5.00
CA GLY A 84 4.93 6.73 4.77
C GLY A 84 5.51 5.37 5.19
N ALA A 85 6.57 5.33 6.01
CA ALA A 85 7.20 4.08 6.44
C ALA A 85 6.23 3.12 7.18
N THR A 86 5.29 3.65 7.97
CA THR A 86 4.26 2.83 8.61
C THR A 86 3.33 2.20 7.59
N SER A 87 2.87 2.95 6.60
CA SER A 87 1.98 2.44 5.55
C SER A 87 2.66 1.35 4.70
N ILE A 88 3.98 1.43 4.54
CA ILE A 88 4.79 0.38 3.91
C ILE A 88 4.82 -0.88 4.79
N ALA A 89 5.10 -0.73 6.09
CA ALA A 89 5.17 -1.85 7.02
C ALA A 89 3.83 -2.58 7.19
N GLU A 90 2.70 -1.88 7.06
CA GLU A 90 1.36 -2.48 7.06
C GLU A 90 1.08 -3.41 5.87
N ASN A 91 1.90 -3.38 4.82
CA ASN A 91 1.75 -4.24 3.64
C ASN A 91 2.53 -5.56 3.74
N VAL A 92 3.37 -5.71 4.79
CA VAL A 92 4.27 -6.86 5.01
C VAL A 92 3.74 -7.68 6.18
#